data_AF-A0A2J0LLJ7-F1
#
_entry.id   AF-A0A2J0LLJ7-F1
#
_cell.length_a   1.000
_cell.length_b   1.000
_cell.length_c   1.000
_cell.angle_alpha   90.00
_cell.angle_beta   90.00
_cell.angle_gamma   90.00
#
_symmetry.space_group_name_H-M   'P 1'
#
loop_
_entity.id
_entity.type
_entity.pdbx_description
1 polymer ?
#
loop_
_entity_poly.entity_id
_entity_poly.type
_entity_poly.pdbx_seq_one_letter_code
_entity_poly.pdbx_strand_id
1 'polypeptide(L)'
;MPTLADLERRRNKRVKVQLPVRLDFNTTEALASTKNVSLLGACLNMNREILPGTRVALSLEIPKYVDDDKLIGEVKGEGAVVRCEPDTKDEQPFGYELGVFFSNFMPHDEDKLYQYLDHVSREEEKQIREWVQKYREHIKKRKKEIAKKKKAIQNKRKARIKKRLKKLAGIKTRKSRKKQK
;
A
#
# COMPACT_ATOMS: atom_id res chain seq x y z
N MET A 1 15.61 16.67 9.67
CA MET A 1 14.95 15.64 8.84
C MET A 1 14.43 14.60 9.81
N PRO A 2 13.11 14.49 10.05
CA PRO A 2 12.59 13.45 10.93
C PRO A 2 12.88 12.10 10.30
N THR A 3 13.33 11.15 11.12
CA THR A 3 13.63 9.79 10.66
C THR A 3 12.33 9.00 10.55
N LEU A 4 12.30 7.96 9.69
CA LEU A 4 11.13 7.10 9.52
C LEU A 4 10.66 6.40 10.82
N ALA A 5 11.48 6.44 11.88
CA ALA A 5 11.16 5.89 13.21
C ALA A 5 10.36 6.85 14.11
N ASP A 6 10.32 8.16 13.81
CA ASP A 6 9.69 9.17 14.68
C ASP A 6 8.14 9.23 14.57
N LEU A 7 7.53 8.35 13.77
CA LEU A 7 6.12 8.40 13.38
C LEU A 7 5.25 7.23 13.90
N GLU A 8 5.83 6.24 14.58
CA GLU A 8 5.10 5.04 14.98
C GLU A 8 4.68 5.09 16.46
N ARG A 9 3.72 5.97 16.77
CA ARG A 9 3.08 6.03 18.11
C ARG A 9 2.02 4.94 18.34
N ARG A 10 1.71 4.10 17.35
CA ARG A 10 0.61 3.13 17.42
C ARG A 10 1.15 1.76 17.83
N ARG A 11 0.61 1.22 18.93
CA ARG A 11 1.03 -0.09 19.47
C ARG A 11 0.67 -1.26 18.55
N ASN A 12 -0.43 -1.17 17.78
CA ASN A 12 -0.94 -2.27 16.95
C ASN A 12 -1.08 -1.88 15.47
N LYS A 13 -0.72 -2.82 14.58
CA LYS A 13 -0.85 -2.71 13.12
C LYS A 13 -2.34 -2.64 12.76
N ARG A 14 -2.71 -1.67 11.91
CA ARG A 14 -4.06 -1.56 11.34
C ARG A 14 -4.04 -2.17 9.94
N VAL A 15 -4.87 -3.18 9.73
CA VAL A 15 -5.01 -3.84 8.43
C VAL A 15 -6.19 -3.22 7.71
N LYS A 16 -6.01 -2.86 6.43
CA LYS A 16 -7.09 -2.32 5.61
C LYS A 16 -7.89 -3.48 5.03
N VAL A 17 -9.01 -3.80 5.67
CA VAL A 17 -9.93 -4.85 5.25
C VAL A 17 -11.35 -4.31 5.29
N GLN A 18 -12.19 -4.80 4.38
CA GLN A 18 -13.63 -4.57 4.37
C GLN A 18 -14.33 -5.83 4.87
N LEU A 19 -14.68 -5.83 6.16
CA LEU A 19 -15.46 -6.86 6.81
C LEU A 19 -16.86 -6.32 7.08
N PRO A 20 -17.92 -7.12 6.87
CA PRO A 20 -19.24 -6.81 7.37
C PRO A 20 -19.22 -6.73 8.90
N VAL A 21 -19.88 -5.70 9.44
CA VAL A 21 -20.03 -5.51 10.87
C VAL A 21 -21.49 -5.25 11.20
N ARG A 22 -22.00 -5.95 12.21
CA ARG A 22 -23.26 -5.60 12.86
C ARG A 22 -22.96 -4.88 14.16
N LEU A 23 -23.66 -3.78 14.41
CA LEU A 23 -23.53 -2.96 15.60
C LEU A 23 -24.87 -2.91 16.32
N ASP A 24 -24.88 -3.30 17.58
CA ASP A 24 -26.03 -3.17 18.46
C ASP A 24 -25.78 -2.06 19.49
N PHE A 25 -26.65 -1.05 19.49
CA PHE A 25 -26.56 0.09 20.40
C PHE A 25 -27.93 0.70 20.68
N ASN A 26 -28.18 1.14 21.92
CA ASN A 26 -29.43 1.78 22.32
C ASN A 26 -30.69 1.05 21.79
N THR A 27 -30.72 -0.28 21.90
CA THR A 27 -31.80 -1.17 21.38
C THR A 27 -32.02 -1.16 19.86
N THR A 28 -31.09 -0.61 19.09
CA THR A 28 -31.12 -0.63 17.62
C THR A 28 -29.96 -1.42 17.06
N GLU A 29 -30.20 -2.15 15.98
CA GLU A 29 -29.18 -2.80 15.16
C GLU A 29 -28.84 -1.90 13.96
N ALA A 30 -27.56 -1.83 13.59
CA ALA A 30 -27.09 -1.19 12.37
C ALA A 30 -26.05 -2.05 11.66
N LEU A 31 -26.07 -2.01 10.34
CA LEU A 31 -25.06 -2.63 9.49
C LEU A 31 -23.99 -1.61 9.12
N ALA A 32 -22.73 -2.03 9.21
CA ALA A 32 -21.56 -1.24 8.86
C ALA A 32 -20.54 -2.11 8.11
N SER A 33 -19.52 -1.47 7.57
CA SER A 33 -18.37 -2.17 6.97
C SER A 33 -17.07 -1.60 7.52
N THR A 34 -16.05 -2.43 7.73
CA THR A 34 -14.76 -1.93 8.19
C THR A 34 -14.01 -1.23 7.06
N LYS A 35 -13.33 -0.14 7.38
CA LYS A 35 -12.31 0.51 6.54
C LYS A 35 -10.91 0.05 6.91
N ASN A 36 -10.70 -0.16 8.21
CA ASN A 36 -9.50 -0.80 8.76
C ASN A 36 -9.82 -1.40 10.13
N VAL A 37 -9.09 -2.44 10.51
CA VAL A 37 -9.26 -3.17 11.76
C VAL A 37 -7.92 -3.39 12.43
N SER A 38 -7.93 -3.41 13.75
CA SER A 38 -6.83 -3.82 14.63
C SER A 38 -7.40 -4.52 15.86
N LEU A 39 -6.56 -5.15 16.67
CA LEU A 39 -7.00 -5.74 17.94
C LEU A 39 -7.56 -4.74 18.95
N LEU A 40 -7.21 -3.45 18.84
CA LEU A 40 -7.69 -2.41 19.77
C LEU A 40 -8.96 -1.72 19.31
N GLY A 41 -9.34 -1.90 18.05
CA GLY A 41 -10.44 -1.14 17.47
C GLY A 41 -10.51 -1.22 15.97
N ALA A 42 -11.64 -0.75 15.45
CA ALA A 42 -11.91 -0.68 14.03
C ALA A 42 -12.36 0.73 13.63
N CYS A 43 -12.09 1.06 12.38
CA CYS A 43 -12.69 2.17 11.69
C CYS A 43 -13.79 1.61 10.79
N LEU A 44 -15.02 2.09 10.94
CA LEU A 44 -16.21 1.59 10.26
C LEU A 44 -16.79 2.68 9.36
N ASN A 45 -17.43 2.28 8.27
CA ASN A 45 -18.25 3.12 7.43
C ASN A 45 -19.71 2.66 7.57
N MET A 46 -20.62 3.60 7.82
CA MET A 46 -22.05 3.34 7.95
C MET A 46 -22.90 4.53 7.51
N ASN A 47 -24.21 4.34 7.34
CA ASN A 47 -25.15 5.36 6.84
C ASN A 47 -25.87 6.13 7.97
N ARG A 48 -25.41 6.00 9.21
CA ARG A 48 -26.06 6.58 10.39
C ARG A 48 -25.03 7.12 11.36
N GLU A 49 -25.32 8.28 11.94
CA GLU A 49 -24.50 8.87 12.98
C GLU A 49 -24.68 8.11 14.31
N ILE A 50 -23.56 7.86 14.99
CA ILE A 50 -23.56 7.36 16.38
C ILE A 50 -22.70 8.30 17.22
N LEU A 51 -23.24 8.76 18.34
CA LEU A 51 -22.54 9.71 19.21
C LEU A 51 -21.27 9.09 19.81
N PRO A 52 -20.14 9.81 19.86
CA PRO A 52 -18.97 9.41 20.63
C PRO A 52 -19.33 9.14 22.10
N GLY A 53 -18.70 8.14 22.70
CA GLY A 53 -18.99 7.62 24.03
C GLY A 53 -20.07 6.54 24.07
N THR A 54 -20.81 6.33 22.98
CA THR A 54 -21.83 5.27 22.92
C THR A 54 -21.18 3.89 23.01
N ARG A 55 -21.67 3.05 23.93
CA ARG A 55 -21.29 1.64 24.01
C ARG A 55 -22.00 0.85 22.91
N VAL A 56 -21.25 -0.04 22.27
CA VAL A 56 -21.73 -0.86 21.16
C VAL A 56 -21.35 -2.31 21.42
N ALA A 57 -22.26 -3.24 21.17
CA ALA A 57 -21.89 -4.62 20.90
C ALA A 57 -21.65 -4.74 19.39
N LEU A 58 -20.65 -5.52 19.00
CA LEU A 58 -20.26 -5.68 17.61
C LEU A 58 -20.05 -7.14 17.23
N SER A 59 -20.50 -7.48 16.03
CA SER A 59 -20.26 -8.76 15.38
C SER A 59 -19.54 -8.55 14.06
N LEU A 60 -18.31 -9.04 13.97
CA LEU A 60 -17.49 -9.02 12.76
C LEU A 60 -17.59 -10.38 12.05
N GLU A 61 -17.86 -10.38 10.75
CA GLU A 61 -17.90 -11.62 9.97
C GLU A 61 -16.55 -11.87 9.29
N ILE A 62 -15.82 -12.89 9.74
CA ILE A 62 -14.53 -13.29 9.19
C ILE A 62 -14.75 -14.23 8.00
N PRO A 63 -14.32 -13.84 6.78
CA PRO A 63 -14.47 -14.68 5.60
C PRO A 63 -13.56 -15.90 5.67
N LYS A 64 -13.77 -16.87 4.78
CA LYS A 64 -12.87 -18.02 4.67
C LYS A 64 -11.51 -17.60 4.09
N TYR A 65 -10.43 -17.78 4.87
CA TYR A 65 -9.04 -17.50 4.47
C TYR A 65 -8.08 -18.69 4.66
N VAL A 66 -8.52 -19.70 5.41
CA VAL A 66 -7.81 -20.96 5.66
C VAL A 66 -8.83 -22.11 5.68
N ASP A 67 -8.33 -23.35 5.64
CA ASP A 67 -9.16 -24.56 5.71
C ASP A 67 -9.55 -24.96 7.15
N ASP A 68 -9.26 -24.11 8.13
CA ASP A 68 -9.70 -24.32 9.52
C ASP A 68 -11.00 -23.56 9.79
N ASP A 69 -12.10 -24.32 9.90
CA ASP A 69 -13.44 -23.78 10.15
C ASP A 69 -13.57 -23.10 11.53
N LYS A 70 -12.65 -23.34 12.47
CA LYS A 70 -12.64 -22.64 13.77
C LYS A 70 -12.14 -21.22 13.67
N LEU A 71 -11.49 -20.86 12.57
CA LEU A 71 -10.87 -19.54 12.36
C LEU A 71 -11.73 -18.61 11.51
N ILE A 72 -12.89 -19.08 11.05
CA ILE A 72 -13.82 -18.34 10.19
C ILE A 72 -15.12 -18.02 10.94
N GLY A 73 -15.98 -17.21 10.32
CA GLY A 73 -17.30 -16.88 10.83
C GLY A 73 -17.30 -15.70 11.80
N GLU A 74 -18.33 -15.64 12.64
CA GLU A 74 -18.60 -14.49 13.51
C GLU A 74 -17.57 -14.36 14.65
N VAL A 75 -17.15 -13.13 14.91
CA VAL A 75 -16.34 -12.66 16.05
C VAL A 75 -17.17 -11.63 16.81
N LYS A 76 -17.45 -11.88 18.08
CA LYS A 76 -18.27 -10.98 18.91
C LYS A 76 -17.41 -10.21 19.90
N GLY A 77 -17.72 -8.93 20.04
CA GLY A 77 -17.03 -8.07 21.00
C GLY A 77 -17.90 -6.92 21.48
N GLU A 78 -17.35 -6.18 22.42
CA GLU A 78 -17.93 -4.93 22.93
C GLU A 78 -16.93 -3.80 22.73
N GLY A 79 -17.44 -2.59 22.57
CA GLY A 79 -16.62 -1.41 22.42
C GLY A 79 -17.34 -0.12 22.71
N ALA A 80 -16.63 0.98 22.49
CA ALA A 80 -17.16 2.32 22.57
C ALA A 80 -16.79 3.12 21.32
N VAL A 81 -17.75 3.91 20.84
CA VAL A 81 -17.49 4.88 19.76
C VAL A 81 -16.59 5.98 20.31
N VAL A 82 -15.44 6.20 19.67
CA VAL A 82 -14.48 7.26 20.06
C VAL A 82 -14.55 8.48 19.16
N ARG A 83 -15.07 8.32 17.94
CA ARG A 83 -15.29 9.40 16.97
C ARG A 83 -16.34 9.02 15.94
N CYS A 84 -17.05 10.00 15.43
CA CYS A 84 -17.97 9.89 14.30
C CYS A 84 -17.78 11.13 13.43
N GLU A 85 -17.39 10.96 12.18
CA GLU A 85 -17.16 12.05 11.24
C GLU A 85 -17.94 11.77 9.95
N PRO A 86 -18.55 12.77 9.30
CA PRO A 86 -19.18 12.56 8.00
C PRO A 86 -18.12 12.14 6.98
N ASP A 87 -18.42 11.10 6.20
CA ASP A 87 -17.53 10.65 5.14
C ASP A 87 -17.65 11.63 3.96
N THR A 88 -16.62 12.44 3.77
CA THR A 88 -16.54 13.45 2.72
C THR A 88 -15.82 12.95 1.47
N LYS A 89 -15.38 11.68 1.47
CA LYS A 89 -14.51 11.13 0.41
C LYS A 89 -15.20 10.09 -0.47
N ASP A 90 -16.24 9.44 0.03
CA ASP A 90 -16.94 8.40 -0.70
C ASP A 90 -18.14 8.96 -1.50
N GLU A 91 -18.48 8.31 -2.61
CA GLU A 91 -19.60 8.66 -3.51
C GLU A 91 -20.99 8.51 -2.85
N GLN A 92 -21.06 8.14 -1.57
CA GLN A 92 -22.30 8.07 -0.81
C GLN A 92 -22.55 9.37 -0.05
N PRO A 93 -23.55 10.18 -0.45
CA PRO A 93 -23.79 11.51 0.12
C PRO A 93 -24.20 11.55 1.60
N PHE A 94 -24.26 10.41 2.30
CA PHE A 94 -24.76 10.30 3.68
C PHE A 94 -23.99 9.29 4.55
N GLY A 95 -22.72 9.02 4.22
CA GLY A 95 -21.87 8.12 5.00
C GLY A 95 -21.26 8.79 6.24
N TYR A 96 -20.99 8.00 7.27
CA TYR A 96 -20.22 8.37 8.46
C TYR A 96 -19.05 7.40 8.64
N GLU A 97 -17.86 7.95 8.89
CA GLU A 97 -16.68 7.24 9.37
C GLU A 97 -16.71 7.19 10.90
N LEU A 98 -16.88 5.98 11.44
CA LEU A 98 -16.95 5.71 12.87
C LEU A 98 -15.64 5.09 13.35
N GLY A 99 -15.05 5.65 14.42
CA GLY A 99 -13.98 4.97 15.15
C GLY A 99 -14.56 4.25 16.35
N VAL A 100 -14.36 2.93 16.43
CA VAL A 100 -14.76 2.11 17.57
C VAL A 100 -13.50 1.59 18.26
N PHE A 101 -13.40 1.82 19.57
CA PHE A 101 -12.40 1.20 20.43
C PHE A 101 -13.00 -0.06 21.05
N PHE A 102 -12.31 -1.19 20.92
CA PHE A 102 -12.76 -2.44 21.50
C PHE A 102 -12.43 -2.47 22.99
N SER A 103 -13.45 -2.72 23.82
CA SER A 103 -13.31 -2.82 25.26
C SER A 103 -13.16 -4.27 25.72
N ASN A 104 -13.80 -5.21 25.02
CA ASN A 104 -13.80 -6.61 25.42
C ASN A 104 -14.05 -7.54 24.22
N PHE A 105 -13.38 -8.68 24.21
CA PHE A 105 -13.65 -9.81 23.34
C PHE A 105 -13.69 -11.09 24.17
N MET A 106 -14.42 -12.09 23.69
CA MET A 106 -14.18 -13.44 24.18
C MET A 106 -12.77 -13.87 23.74
N PRO A 107 -11.96 -14.54 24.59
CA PRO A 107 -10.57 -14.89 24.24
C PRO A 107 -10.45 -15.66 22.91
N HIS A 108 -11.40 -16.56 22.63
CA HIS A 108 -11.43 -17.29 21.37
C HIS A 108 -11.69 -16.39 20.15
N ASP A 109 -12.53 -15.37 20.30
CA ASP A 109 -12.86 -14.41 19.24
C ASP A 109 -11.71 -13.43 19.00
N GLU A 110 -11.00 -13.03 20.06
CA GLU A 110 -9.78 -12.24 19.96
C GLU A 110 -8.68 -13.00 19.20
N ASP A 111 -8.46 -14.28 19.54
CA ASP A 111 -7.51 -15.15 18.85
C ASP A 111 -7.88 -15.34 17.38
N LYS A 112 -9.17 -15.53 17.09
CA LYS A 112 -9.69 -15.66 15.71
C LYS A 112 -9.41 -14.39 14.91
N LEU A 113 -9.72 -13.22 15.47
CA LEU A 113 -9.46 -11.93 14.83
C LEU A 113 -7.95 -11.71 14.64
N TYR A 114 -7.12 -12.06 15.63
CA TYR A 114 -5.67 -11.94 15.54
C TYR A 114 -5.11 -12.77 14.38
N GLN A 115 -5.50 -14.04 14.28
CA GLN A 115 -5.02 -14.93 13.23
C GLN A 115 -5.42 -14.46 11.84
N TYR A 116 -6.65 -13.93 11.70
CA TYR A 116 -7.10 -13.33 10.45
C TYR A 116 -6.26 -12.10 10.06
N LEU A 117 -6.07 -11.16 11.00
CA LEU A 117 -5.30 -9.94 10.74
C LEU A 117 -3.82 -10.23 10.44
N ASP A 118 -3.22 -11.23 11.09
CA ASP A 118 -1.86 -11.69 10.82
C ASP A 118 -1.76 -12.35 9.45
N HIS A 119 -2.73 -13.19 9.06
CA HIS A 119 -2.78 -13.78 7.73
C HIS A 119 -2.81 -12.70 6.63
N VAL A 120 -3.78 -11.78 6.70
CA VAL A 120 -3.91 -10.69 5.70
C VAL A 120 -2.63 -9.85 5.67
N SER A 121 -2.07 -9.52 6.83
CA SER A 121 -0.80 -8.79 6.93
C SER A 121 0.34 -9.48 6.18
N ARG A 122 0.47 -10.80 6.32
CA ARG A 122 1.51 -11.60 5.66
C ARG A 122 1.28 -11.67 4.16
N GLU A 123 0.04 -11.77 3.70
CA GLU A 123 -0.28 -11.77 2.27
C GLU A 123 0.07 -10.42 1.62
N GLU A 124 -0.30 -9.31 2.25
CA GLU A 124 0.07 -7.97 1.78
C GLU A 124 1.59 -7.82 1.68
N GLU A 125 2.33 -8.27 2.70
CA GLU A 125 3.80 -8.21 2.69
C GLU A 125 4.43 -9.04 1.56
N LYS A 126 3.88 -10.22 1.24
CA LYS A 126 4.32 -11.03 0.09
C LYS A 126 4.09 -10.29 -1.22
N GLN A 127 2.89 -9.74 -1.42
CA GLN A 127 2.56 -8.98 -2.64
C GLN A 127 3.46 -7.76 -2.82
N ILE A 128 3.73 -7.02 -1.74
CA ILE A 128 4.65 -5.87 -1.75
C ILE A 128 6.06 -6.33 -2.14
N ARG A 129 6.57 -7.42 -1.54
CA ARG A 129 7.91 -7.95 -1.86
C ARG A 129 8.03 -8.34 -3.34
N GLU A 130 7.05 -9.06 -3.87
CA GLU A 130 7.02 -9.45 -5.29
C GLU A 130 6.98 -8.23 -6.21
N TRP A 131 6.14 -7.24 -5.89
CA TRP A 131 6.05 -5.99 -6.65
C TRP A 131 7.38 -5.23 -6.64
N VAL A 132 8.01 -5.09 -5.47
CA VAL A 132 9.32 -4.44 -5.33
C VAL A 132 10.39 -5.16 -6.15
N GLN A 133 10.40 -6.49 -6.15
CA GLN A 133 11.33 -7.29 -6.96
C GLN A 133 11.13 -7.03 -8.46
N LYS A 134 9.89 -7.14 -8.96
CA LYS A 134 9.54 -6.84 -10.36
C LYS A 134 9.94 -5.42 -10.75
N TYR A 135 9.66 -4.45 -9.88
CA TYR A 135 10.01 -3.05 -10.10
C TYR A 135 11.54 -2.83 -10.17
N ARG A 136 12.30 -3.46 -9.27
CA ARG A 136 13.78 -3.41 -9.29
C ARG A 136 14.35 -3.98 -10.59
N GLU A 137 13.83 -5.10 -11.06
CA GLU A 137 14.25 -5.71 -12.33
C GLU A 137 13.94 -4.80 -13.52
N HIS A 138 12.75 -4.21 -13.54
CA HIS A 138 12.34 -3.27 -14.58
C HIS A 138 13.27 -2.03 -14.61
N ILE A 139 13.60 -1.46 -13.44
CA ILE A 139 14.58 -0.37 -13.34
C ILE A 139 15.95 -0.81 -13.87
N LYS A 140 16.42 -2.00 -13.51
CA LYS A 140 17.72 -2.53 -13.97
C LYS A 140 17.75 -2.69 -15.49
N LYS A 141 16.68 -3.18 -16.10
CA LYS A 141 16.52 -3.28 -17.57
C LYS A 141 16.58 -1.89 -18.22
N ARG A 142 15.77 -0.92 -17.75
CA ARG A 142 15.79 0.46 -18.29
C ARG A 142 17.16 1.12 -18.17
N LYS A 143 17.85 0.96 -17.02
CA LYS A 143 19.21 1.49 -16.83
C LYS A 143 20.20 0.89 -17.84
N LYS A 144 20.14 -0.43 -18.08
CA LYS A 144 20.98 -1.10 -19.10
C LYS A 144 20.70 -0.58 -20.50
N GLU A 145 19.44 -0.37 -20.87
CA GLU A 145 19.06 0.18 -22.18
C GLU A 145 19.54 1.61 -22.38
N ILE A 146 19.37 2.47 -21.36
CA ILE A 146 19.86 3.85 -21.37
C ILE A 146 21.40 3.85 -21.53
N ALA A 147 22.11 2.99 -20.80
CA ALA A 147 23.56 2.86 -20.93
C ALA A 147 23.98 2.39 -22.33
N LYS A 148 23.30 1.39 -22.91
CA LYS A 148 23.53 0.93 -24.30
C LYS A 148 23.32 2.06 -25.31
N LYS A 149 22.22 2.81 -25.20
CA LYS A 149 21.92 3.96 -26.07
C LYS A 149 22.99 5.05 -25.94
N LYS A 150 23.40 5.41 -24.71
CA LYS A 150 24.49 6.38 -24.46
C LYS A 150 25.81 5.93 -25.10
N LYS A 151 26.20 4.66 -24.92
CA LYS A 151 27.42 4.10 -25.51
C LYS A 151 27.37 4.11 -27.05
N ALA A 152 26.23 3.77 -27.65
CA ALA A 152 26.04 3.84 -29.10
C ALA A 152 26.17 5.26 -29.65
N ILE A 153 25.58 6.25 -28.97
CA ILE A 153 25.70 7.68 -29.33
C ILE A 153 27.16 8.13 -29.23
N GLN A 154 27.86 7.77 -28.14
CA GLN A 154 29.27 8.11 -27.95
C GLN A 154 30.17 7.50 -29.04
N ASN A 155 29.94 6.23 -29.39
CA ASN A 155 30.68 5.55 -30.46
C ASN A 155 30.43 6.21 -31.83
N LYS A 156 29.17 6.56 -32.15
CA LYS A 156 28.83 7.30 -33.37
C LYS A 156 29.54 8.66 -33.42
N ARG A 157 29.60 9.40 -32.29
CA ARG A 157 30.34 10.67 -32.19
C ARG A 157 31.85 10.47 -32.43
N LYS A 158 32.47 9.50 -31.74
CA LYS A 158 33.90 9.17 -31.91
C LYS A 158 34.23 8.79 -33.36
N ALA A 159 33.39 7.99 -34.01
CA ALA A 159 33.57 7.60 -35.41
C ALA A 159 33.48 8.81 -36.36
N ARG A 160 32.51 9.72 -36.15
CA ARG A 160 32.39 10.97 -36.92
C ARG A 160 33.63 11.86 -36.78
N ILE A 161 34.13 12.03 -35.55
CA ILE A 161 35.35 12.81 -35.27
C ILE A 161 36.56 12.17 -35.97
N LYS A 162 36.76 10.85 -35.83
CA LYS A 162 37.86 10.11 -36.48
C LYS A 162 37.81 10.26 -38.00
N LYS A 163 36.62 10.18 -38.61
CA LYS A 163 36.43 10.38 -40.06
C LYS A 163 36.78 11.81 -40.49
N ARG A 164 36.38 12.83 -39.71
CA ARG A 164 36.75 14.24 -39.96
C ARG A 164 38.27 14.46 -39.87
N LEU A 165 38.93 13.93 -38.83
CA LEU A 165 40.38 14.02 -38.66
C LEU A 165 41.15 13.39 -39.83
N LYS A 166 40.75 12.19 -40.27
CA LYS A 166 41.35 11.52 -41.44
C LYS A 166 41.23 12.37 -42.72
N LYS A 167 40.06 12.98 -42.96
CA LYS A 167 39.86 13.87 -44.12
C LYS A 167 40.78 15.09 -44.06
N LEU A 168 40.91 15.73 -42.91
CA LEU A 168 41.80 16.89 -42.72
C LEU A 168 43.28 16.54 -42.94
N ALA A 169 43.72 15.39 -42.41
CA ALA A 169 45.09 14.90 -42.63
C ALA A 169 45.37 14.64 -44.12
N GLY A 170 44.43 14.02 -44.84
CA GLY A 170 44.54 13.80 -46.29
C GLY A 170 44.59 15.08 -47.12
N ILE A 171 43.93 16.16 -46.67
CA ILE A 171 44.02 17.48 -47.31
C ILE A 171 45.41 18.09 -47.10
N LYS A 172 45.99 17.97 -45.89
CA LYS A 172 47.33 18.50 -45.59
C LYS A 172 48.43 17.79 -46.38
N THR A 173 48.36 16.47 -46.54
CA THR A 173 49.32 15.70 -47.37
C THR A 173 49.20 16.01 -48.86
N ARG A 174 48.00 16.31 -49.37
CA ARG A 174 47.82 16.77 -50.76
C ARG A 174 48.37 18.18 -51.00
N LYS A 175 48.21 19.09 -50.03
CA LYS A 175 48.74 20.47 -50.13
C LYS A 175 50.27 20.54 -50.05
N SER A 176 50.91 19.68 -49.25
CA SER A 176 52.39 19.62 -49.17
C SER A 176 53.01 19.04 -50.45
N ARG A 177 52.41 18.00 -51.06
CA ARG A 177 52.86 17.46 -52.35
C ARG A 177 52.72 18.43 -53.53
N LYS A 178 51.78 19.37 -53.48
CA LYS A 178 51.61 20.42 -54.50
C LYS A 178 52.58 21.60 -54.38
N LYS A 179 53.30 21.73 -53.25
CA LYS A 179 54.32 22.78 -53.06
C LYS A 179 55.75 22.34 -53.46
N GLN A 180 55.95 21.07 -53.79
CA GLN A 180 57.24 20.48 -54.18
C GLN A 180 57.32 20.16 -55.69
N LYS A 181 56.28 20.51 -56.45
CA LYS A 181 56.28 20.54 -57.92
C LYS A 181 56.19 22.00 -58.34
#